data_AF-A0A1V5Q6L1-F1
#
_entry.id   AF-A0A1V5Q6L1-F1
#
_cell.length_a   1.000
_cell.length_b   1.000
_cell.length_c   1.000
_cell.angle_alpha   90.00
_cell.angle_beta   90.00
_cell.angle_gamma   90.00
#
_symmetry.space_group_name_H-M   'P 1'
#
loop_
_entity.id
_entity.type
_entity.pdbx_description
1 polymer ?
#
loop_
_entity_poly.entity_id
_entity_poly.type
_entity_poly.pdbx_seq_one_letter_code
_entity_poly.pdbx_strand_id
1 'polypeptide(L)'
;MTSSRPSRHSRQVFTRSQVAAAAMLIILPLAALLQGFWVGRQKVDIKPIVFRFPTEKIECPYCGGAGTIRDPASAAVLLCPICYGVGGKHVRKLNEETELLCPACVGMGRVYDVDTGHARVCMRCEGRGLIEVSAGRIPGFSVQGDSPRPISPGAASLRDFSTP
;
A
#
# COMPACT_ATOMS: atom_id res chain seq x y z
N MET A 1 -13.61 93.16 -26.20
CA MET A 1 -12.77 92.68 -25.09
C MET A 1 -13.37 91.40 -24.54
N THR A 2 -12.97 90.25 -25.07
CA THR A 2 -13.50 88.92 -24.71
C THR A 2 -12.53 88.23 -23.75
N SER A 3 -13.01 87.98 -22.54
CA SER A 3 -12.29 87.32 -21.45
C SER A 3 -12.37 85.80 -21.63
N SER A 4 -11.26 85.16 -21.97
CA SER A 4 -11.11 83.70 -22.00
C SER A 4 -10.61 83.22 -20.64
N ARG A 5 -11.46 82.50 -19.91
CA ARG A 5 -11.06 81.79 -18.68
C ARG A 5 -10.37 80.47 -19.03
N PRO A 6 -9.23 80.12 -18.40
CA PRO A 6 -8.59 78.84 -18.64
C PRO A 6 -9.33 77.71 -17.90
N SER A 7 -9.49 76.59 -18.60
CA SER A 7 -10.06 75.34 -18.12
C SER A 7 -9.18 74.74 -17.01
N ARG A 8 -9.77 74.52 -15.83
CA ARG A 8 -9.17 73.74 -14.74
C ARG A 8 -9.02 72.29 -15.20
N HIS A 9 -7.80 71.87 -15.50
CA HIS A 9 -7.45 70.47 -15.60
C HIS A 9 -7.73 69.77 -14.26
N SER A 10 -8.71 68.87 -14.25
CA SER A 10 -8.96 67.98 -13.13
C SER A 10 -7.81 66.99 -13.02
N ARG A 11 -6.92 67.20 -12.04
CA ARG A 11 -5.97 66.18 -11.62
C ARG A 11 -6.78 65.04 -11.00
N GLN A 12 -6.96 63.96 -11.74
CA GLN A 12 -7.54 62.73 -11.22
C GLN A 12 -6.62 62.19 -10.12
N VAL A 13 -7.05 62.34 -8.88
CA VAL A 13 -6.41 61.71 -7.72
C VAL A 13 -6.73 60.22 -7.83
N PHE A 14 -5.78 59.45 -8.34
CA PHE A 14 -5.85 57.98 -8.34
C PHE A 14 -5.99 57.52 -6.89
N THR A 15 -7.19 57.06 -6.52
CA THR A 15 -7.48 56.56 -5.20
C THR A 15 -6.72 55.24 -4.98
N ARG A 16 -6.21 55.02 -3.77
CA ARG A 16 -5.45 53.81 -3.40
C ARG A 16 -6.16 52.50 -3.78
N SER A 17 -7.49 52.51 -3.86
CA SER A 17 -8.31 51.37 -4.30
C SER A 17 -8.13 51.00 -5.78
N GLN A 18 -7.91 51.98 -6.67
CA GLN A 18 -7.69 51.69 -8.09
C GLN A 18 -6.32 51.05 -8.35
N VAL A 19 -5.30 51.46 -7.58
CA VAL A 19 -3.96 50.84 -7.64
C VAL A 19 -4.00 49.39 -7.15
N ALA A 20 -4.75 49.11 -6.08
CA ALA A 20 -4.90 47.75 -5.56
C ALA A 20 -5.64 46.82 -6.53
N ALA A 21 -6.71 47.30 -7.19
CA ALA A 21 -7.44 46.53 -8.18
C ALA A 21 -6.58 46.20 -9.41
N ALA A 22 -5.82 47.17 -9.91
CA ALA A 22 -4.89 46.96 -11.03
C ALA A 22 -3.76 45.97 -10.67
N ALA A 23 -3.24 46.03 -9.44
CA ALA A 23 -2.22 45.09 -8.97
C ALA A 23 -2.75 43.64 -8.89
N MET A 24 -3.98 43.44 -8.41
CA MET A 24 -4.61 42.10 -8.34
C MET A 24 -4.79 41.47 -9.72
N LEU A 25 -5.13 42.25 -10.75
CA LEU A 25 -5.26 41.76 -12.13
C LEU A 25 -3.94 41.25 -12.72
N ILE A 26 -2.79 41.66 -12.18
CA ILE A 26 -1.46 41.23 -12.65
C ILE A 26 -0.92 40.10 -11.76
N ILE A 27 -1.10 40.18 -10.44
CA ILE A 27 -0.54 39.22 -9.49
C ILE A 27 -1.22 37.85 -9.60
N LEU A 28 -2.54 37.81 -9.76
CA LEU A 28 -3.30 36.55 -9.89
C LEU A 28 -2.84 35.67 -11.07
N PRO A 29 -2.77 36.17 -12.33
CA PRO A 29 -2.32 35.35 -13.44
C PRO A 29 -0.83 34.98 -13.32
N LEU A 30 0.01 35.87 -12.79
CA LEU A 30 1.42 35.56 -12.54
C LEU A 30 1.59 34.43 -11.52
N ALA A 31 0.83 34.47 -10.44
CA ALA A 31 0.82 33.42 -9.42
C ALA A 31 0.32 32.07 -10.01
N ALA A 32 -0.72 32.10 -10.84
CA ALA A 32 -1.22 30.91 -11.53
C ALA A 32 -0.19 30.32 -12.50
N LEU A 33 0.53 31.16 -13.24
CA LEU A 33 1.61 30.72 -14.14
C LEU A 33 2.79 30.12 -13.36
N LEU A 34 3.19 30.74 -12.25
CA LEU A 34 4.25 30.23 -11.39
C LEU A 34 3.87 28.90 -10.74
N GLN A 35 2.62 28.75 -10.29
CA GLN A 35 2.10 27.48 -9.78
C GLN A 35 2.07 26.40 -10.86
N GLY A 36 1.57 26.71 -12.07
CA GLY A 36 1.55 25.78 -13.19
C GLY A 36 2.95 25.35 -13.62
N PHE A 37 3.90 26.29 -13.64
CA PHE A 37 5.30 26.00 -13.95
C PHE A 37 5.97 25.15 -12.87
N TRP A 38 5.72 25.43 -11.59
CA TRP A 38 6.23 24.62 -10.49
C TRP A 38 5.70 23.18 -10.54
N VAL A 39 4.39 23.02 -10.77
CA VAL A 39 3.74 21.71 -10.93
C VAL A 39 4.26 20.97 -12.16
N GLY A 40 4.49 21.65 -13.28
CA GLY A 40 5.03 21.02 -14.50
C GLY A 40 6.51 20.64 -14.40
N ARG A 41 7.28 21.32 -13.54
CA ARG A 41 8.71 21.07 -13.37
C ARG A 41 9.00 19.99 -12.34
N GLN A 42 8.15 19.86 -11.31
CA GLN A 42 8.10 18.60 -10.60
C GLN A 42 7.55 17.55 -11.57
N LYS A 43 8.38 16.56 -11.93
CA LYS A 43 7.88 15.25 -12.34
C LYS A 43 7.21 14.57 -11.13
N VAL A 44 6.28 15.27 -10.47
CA VAL A 44 5.29 14.58 -9.65
C VAL A 44 4.56 13.74 -10.67
N ASP A 45 4.82 12.45 -10.58
CA ASP A 45 4.14 11.41 -11.32
C ASP A 45 2.69 11.47 -10.82
N ILE A 46 1.92 12.48 -11.26
CA ILE A 46 0.46 12.57 -11.11
C ILE A 46 -0.12 11.56 -12.08
N LYS A 47 0.30 10.31 -11.93
CA LYS A 47 -0.54 9.20 -12.26
C LYS A 47 -1.85 9.48 -11.52
N PRO A 48 -2.97 9.46 -12.25
CA PRO A 48 -4.25 9.86 -11.69
C PRO A 48 -4.47 9.13 -10.36
N ILE A 49 -5.08 9.83 -9.38
CA ILE A 49 -5.55 9.32 -8.09
C ILE A 49 -6.73 8.33 -8.29
N VAL A 50 -6.60 7.50 -9.32
CA VAL A 50 -7.43 6.37 -9.74
C VAL A 50 -6.51 5.14 -9.82
N PHE A 51 -5.42 5.12 -9.04
CA PHE A 51 -4.70 3.88 -8.77
C PHE A 51 -5.61 2.96 -7.99
N ARG A 52 -6.27 2.06 -8.73
CA ARG A 52 -6.72 0.77 -8.22
C ARG A 52 -5.50 0.05 -7.68
N PHE A 53 -5.17 0.26 -6.42
CA PHE A 53 -4.31 -0.70 -5.72
C PHE A 53 -5.05 -2.04 -5.77
N PRO A 54 -4.48 -3.08 -6.40
CA PRO A 54 -5.13 -4.37 -6.49
C PRO A 54 -5.41 -4.85 -5.07
N THR A 55 -6.70 -4.90 -4.74
CA THR A 55 -7.16 -5.37 -3.44
C THR A 55 -7.57 -6.81 -3.62
N GLU A 56 -6.82 -7.72 -3.01
CA GLU A 56 -7.08 -9.15 -3.10
C GLU A 56 -7.88 -9.57 -1.86
N LYS A 57 -9.01 -10.25 -2.06
CA LYS A 57 -9.75 -10.87 -0.96
C LYS A 57 -9.19 -12.26 -0.73
N ILE A 58 -8.68 -12.48 0.47
CA ILE A 58 -8.17 -13.78 0.91
C ILE A 58 -9.22 -14.39 1.82
N GLU A 59 -9.65 -15.60 1.48
CA GLU A 59 -10.58 -16.35 2.31
C GLU A 59 -9.88 -16.82 3.58
N CYS A 60 -10.59 -16.79 4.70
CA CYS A 60 -10.06 -17.27 5.95
C CYS A 60 -9.89 -18.80 5.87
N PRO A 61 -8.65 -19.33 5.94
CA PRO A 61 -8.42 -20.76 5.81
C PRO A 61 -9.00 -21.56 6.98
N TYR A 62 -9.22 -20.90 8.12
CA TYR A 62 -9.71 -21.55 9.34
C TYR A 62 -11.22 -21.85 9.30
N CYS A 63 -12.02 -20.99 8.69
CA CYS A 63 -13.46 -21.22 8.52
C CYS A 63 -13.86 -21.46 7.05
N GLY A 64 -12.88 -21.57 6.14
CA GLY A 64 -13.11 -21.77 4.71
C GLY A 64 -14.01 -20.71 4.07
N GLY A 65 -13.89 -19.45 4.48
CA GLY A 65 -14.74 -18.38 3.94
C GLY A 65 -16.09 -18.17 4.64
N ALA A 66 -16.53 -19.10 5.51
CA ALA A 66 -17.88 -19.07 6.09
C ALA A 66 -18.11 -17.95 7.13
N GLY A 67 -17.03 -17.47 7.77
CA GLY A 67 -17.11 -16.50 8.87
C GLY A 67 -17.50 -17.10 10.22
N THR A 68 -18.06 -18.31 10.23
CA THR A 68 -18.46 -19.03 11.45
C THR A 68 -17.80 -20.40 11.53
N ILE A 69 -17.73 -20.95 12.74
CA ILE A 69 -17.27 -22.31 13.04
C ILE A 69 -18.32 -23.01 13.89
N ARG A 70 -18.39 -24.34 13.82
CA ARG A 70 -19.24 -25.12 14.72
C ARG A 70 -18.43 -25.52 15.94
N ASP A 71 -18.97 -25.25 17.11
CA ASP A 71 -18.43 -25.80 18.36
C ASP A 71 -18.70 -27.30 18.40
N PRO A 72 -17.67 -28.16 18.44
CA PRO A 72 -17.86 -29.60 18.54
C PRO A 72 -18.54 -30.02 19.85
N ALA A 73 -18.47 -29.20 20.91
CA ALA A 73 -19.01 -29.54 22.22
C ALA A 73 -20.52 -29.21 22.35
N SER A 74 -20.97 -28.07 21.84
CA SER A 74 -22.34 -27.57 22.04
C SER A 74 -23.21 -27.60 20.78
N ALA A 75 -22.65 -28.00 19.63
CA ALA A 75 -23.26 -27.84 18.31
C ALA A 75 -23.67 -26.39 17.98
N ALA A 76 -23.27 -25.41 18.79
CA ALA A 76 -23.54 -24.01 18.56
C ALA A 76 -22.68 -23.47 17.40
N VAL A 77 -23.23 -22.50 16.68
CA VAL A 77 -22.51 -21.76 15.65
C VAL A 77 -21.82 -20.58 16.32
N LEU A 78 -20.50 -20.61 16.35
CA LEU A 78 -19.66 -19.55 16.90
C LEU A 78 -19.06 -18.70 15.76
N LEU A 79 -18.77 -17.44 16.05
CA LEU A 79 -18.00 -16.60 15.11
C LEU A 79 -16.58 -17.14 14.99
N CYS A 80 -16.03 -17.14 13.78
CA CYS A 80 -14.65 -17.54 13.57
C CYS A 80 -13.72 -16.57 14.33
N PRO A 81 -12.85 -17.05 15.24
CA PRO A 81 -11.99 -16.16 16.04
C PRO A 81 -10.93 -15.43 15.21
N ILE A 82 -10.55 -15.96 14.04
CA ILE A 82 -9.53 -15.33 13.17
C ILE A 82 -10.12 -14.16 12.37
N CYS A 83 -11.31 -14.34 11.78
CA CYS A 83 -11.93 -13.36 10.90
C CYS A 83 -13.16 -12.65 11.49
N TYR A 84 -13.54 -12.97 12.73
CA TYR A 84 -14.68 -12.39 13.47
C TYR A 84 -15.99 -12.34 12.67
N GLY A 85 -16.35 -13.40 11.97
CA GLY A 85 -17.59 -13.42 11.18
C GLY A 85 -17.45 -12.94 9.74
N VAL A 86 -16.35 -12.29 9.37
CA VAL A 86 -16.21 -11.67 8.02
C VAL A 86 -15.95 -12.70 6.92
N GLY A 87 -15.38 -13.86 7.27
CA GLY A 87 -15.06 -14.93 6.32
C GLY A 87 -13.73 -14.74 5.57
N GLY A 88 -13.08 -13.58 5.66
CA GLY A 88 -11.79 -13.36 5.00
C GLY A 88 -11.20 -11.99 5.33
N LYS A 89 -10.11 -11.64 4.66
CA LYS A 89 -9.44 -10.35 4.79
C LYS A 89 -9.10 -9.78 3.42
N HIS A 90 -9.32 -8.48 3.27
CA HIS A 90 -8.85 -7.74 2.11
C HIS A 90 -7.43 -7.27 2.36
N VAL A 91 -6.53 -7.61 1.44
CA VAL A 91 -5.13 -7.25 1.52
C VAL A 91 -4.82 -6.31 0.35
N ARG A 92 -4.15 -5.19 0.67
CA ARG A 92 -3.71 -4.21 -0.32
C ARG A 92 -2.21 -4.31 -0.44
N LYS A 93 -1.74 -4.71 -1.62
CA LYS A 93 -0.32 -4.71 -1.98
C LYS A 93 0.02 -3.32 -2.53
N LEU A 94 0.98 -2.65 -1.90
CA LEU A 94 1.57 -1.39 -2.38
C LEU A 94 2.55 -1.67 -3.52
N ASN A 95 3.30 -2.77 -3.42
CA ASN A 95 4.25 -3.24 -4.43
C ASN A 95 4.00 -4.73 -4.70
N GLU A 96 3.49 -5.07 -5.87
CA GLU A 96 3.12 -6.46 -6.21
C GLU A 96 4.33 -7.41 -6.27
N GLU A 97 5.51 -6.88 -6.63
CA GLU A 97 6.73 -7.67 -6.77
C GLU A 97 7.43 -7.95 -5.43
N THR A 98 7.30 -7.04 -4.45
CA THR A 98 8.02 -7.13 -3.17
C THR A 98 7.13 -7.52 -2.00
N GLU A 99 5.82 -7.28 -2.06
CA GLU A 99 4.91 -7.65 -0.97
C GLU A 99 4.23 -8.99 -1.23
N LEU A 100 4.64 -10.00 -0.45
CA LEU A 100 4.07 -11.33 -0.46
C LEU A 100 3.15 -11.55 0.74
N LEU A 101 2.21 -12.49 0.61
CA LEU A 101 1.41 -12.94 1.74
C LEU A 101 2.32 -13.53 2.82
N CYS A 102 2.09 -13.14 4.07
CA CYS A 102 2.81 -13.71 5.19
C CYS A 102 2.46 -15.22 5.29
N PRO A 103 3.43 -16.13 5.13
CA PRO A 103 3.15 -17.56 5.09
C PRO A 103 2.70 -18.11 6.45
N ALA A 104 3.04 -17.42 7.56
CA ALA A 104 2.64 -17.84 8.91
C ALA A 104 1.15 -17.62 9.20
N CYS A 105 0.50 -16.68 8.53
CA CYS A 105 -0.92 -16.36 8.75
C CYS A 105 -1.74 -16.33 7.47
N VAL A 106 -1.14 -16.71 6.34
CA VAL A 106 -1.76 -16.76 5.01
C VAL A 106 -2.52 -15.46 4.68
N GLY A 107 -1.89 -14.31 4.92
CA GLY A 107 -2.54 -13.02 4.65
C GLY A 107 -3.47 -12.48 5.73
N MET A 108 -3.91 -13.29 6.70
CA MET A 108 -4.92 -12.87 7.69
C MET A 108 -4.37 -11.88 8.72
N GLY A 109 -3.07 -11.91 9.00
CA GLY A 109 -2.44 -11.09 10.04
C GLY A 109 -2.75 -11.56 11.47
N ARG A 110 -3.51 -12.64 11.63
CA ARG A 110 -3.83 -13.26 12.91
C ARG A 110 -3.59 -14.76 12.80
N VAL A 111 -3.23 -15.38 13.92
CA VAL A 111 -3.04 -16.82 14.04
C VAL A 111 -3.86 -17.31 15.23
N TYR A 112 -4.46 -18.48 15.08
CA TYR A 112 -5.18 -19.12 16.18
C TYR A 112 -4.19 -19.80 17.10
N ASP A 113 -4.26 -19.48 18.38
CA ASP A 113 -3.43 -20.06 19.42
C ASP A 113 -4.25 -21.16 20.10
N VAL A 114 -3.81 -22.41 19.92
CA VAL A 114 -4.53 -23.61 20.37
C VAL A 114 -4.49 -23.73 21.90
N ASP A 115 -3.43 -23.23 22.53
CA ASP A 115 -3.22 -23.34 23.96
C ASP A 115 -4.12 -22.37 24.73
N THR A 116 -4.30 -21.16 24.20
CA THR A 116 -5.15 -20.12 24.80
C THR A 116 -6.58 -20.12 24.25
N GLY A 117 -6.84 -20.83 23.15
CA GLY A 117 -8.13 -20.82 22.47
C GLY A 117 -8.49 -19.49 21.81
N HIS A 118 -7.54 -18.55 21.69
CA HIS A 118 -7.77 -17.20 21.22
C HIS A 118 -6.96 -16.88 19.95
N ALA A 119 -7.49 -15.98 19.11
CA ALA A 119 -6.73 -15.47 17.98
C ALA A 119 -5.80 -14.34 18.44
N ARG A 120 -4.51 -14.48 18.15
CA ARG A 120 -3.49 -13.46 18.42
C ARG A 120 -2.97 -12.83 17.13
N VAL A 121 -2.38 -11.65 17.26
CA VAL A 121 -1.73 -10.96 16.13
C VAL A 121 -0.53 -11.80 15.66
N CYS A 122 -0.38 -11.92 14.34
CA CYS A 122 0.77 -12.63 13.77
C CYS A 122 2.04 -11.81 13.98
N MET A 123 2.98 -12.33 14.78
CA MET A 123 4.23 -11.65 15.11
C MET A 123 5.16 -11.45 13.90
N ARG A 124 5.06 -12.31 12.87
CA ARG A 124 5.92 -12.25 11.68
C ARG A 124 5.62 -11.06 10.77
N CYS A 125 4.35 -10.66 10.69
CA CYS A 125 3.90 -9.56 9.84
C CYS A 125 3.22 -8.44 10.62
N GLU A 126 3.29 -8.48 11.96
CA GLU A 126 2.73 -7.49 12.88
C GLU A 126 1.25 -7.16 12.58
N GLY A 127 0.48 -8.16 12.18
CA GLY A 127 -0.93 -7.96 11.84
C GLY A 127 -1.24 -7.48 10.42
N ARG A 128 -0.23 -7.07 9.64
CA ARG A 128 -0.44 -6.63 8.24
C ARG A 128 -0.97 -7.77 7.37
N GLY A 129 -0.43 -8.97 7.55
CA GLY A 129 -0.71 -10.12 6.67
C GLY A 129 0.16 -10.15 5.41
N LEU A 130 0.97 -9.12 5.20
CA LEU A 130 1.98 -9.05 4.15
C LEU A 130 3.38 -8.99 4.76
N ILE A 131 4.36 -9.51 4.03
CA ILE A 131 5.77 -9.31 4.30
C ILE A 131 6.43 -8.73 3.05
N GLU A 132 7.38 -7.83 3.25
CA GLU A 132 8.20 -7.31 2.17
C GLU A 132 9.44 -8.19 2.01
N VAL A 133 9.63 -8.74 0.83
CA VAL A 133 10.88 -9.41 0.43
C VAL A 133 11.69 -8.43 -0.38
N SER A 134 12.67 -7.81 0.28
CA SER A 134 13.79 -7.19 -0.43
C SER A 134 14.65 -8.30 -1.02
N ALA A 135 15.06 -8.16 -2.28
CA ALA A 135 15.96 -9.10 -2.94
C ALA A 135 17.22 -9.29 -2.07
N GLY A 136 17.29 -10.42 -1.35
CA GLY A 136 18.43 -10.78 -0.49
C GLY A 136 18.20 -10.77 1.02
N ARG A 137 17.02 -10.42 1.56
CA ARG A 137 16.78 -10.54 3.01
C ARG A 137 15.32 -10.89 3.33
N ILE A 138 15.07 -12.16 3.65
CA ILE A 138 13.85 -12.57 4.37
C ILE A 138 14.09 -12.21 5.85
N PRO A 139 13.41 -11.21 6.43
CA PRO A 139 13.53 -10.96 7.87
C PRO A 139 13.03 -12.20 8.63
N GLY A 140 13.95 -12.82 9.39
CA GLY A 140 13.68 -14.01 10.20
C GLY A 140 14.07 -15.35 9.56
N PHE A 141 14.67 -15.37 8.37
CA PHE A 141 15.29 -16.58 7.80
C PHE A 141 16.75 -16.29 7.46
N SER A 142 17.65 -16.57 8.41
CA SER A 142 19.09 -16.62 8.13
C SER A 142 19.32 -17.85 7.27
N VAL A 143 19.29 -17.70 5.94
CA VAL A 143 19.97 -18.67 5.06
C VAL A 143 21.45 -18.48 5.33
N GLN A 144 21.96 -19.17 6.34
CA GLN A 144 23.39 -19.38 6.48
C GLN A 144 23.77 -20.14 5.22
N GLY A 145 24.55 -19.47 4.36
CA GLY A 145 24.88 -19.95 3.03
C GLY A 145 25.71 -21.22 3.10
N ASP A 146 25.05 -22.37 3.14
CA ASP A 146 25.58 -23.58 2.56
C ASP A 146 25.00 -23.67 1.15
N SER A 147 25.80 -23.26 0.17
CA SER A 147 25.55 -23.59 -1.23
C SER A 147 25.19 -25.08 -1.34
N PRO A 148 24.13 -25.46 -2.07
CA PRO A 148 23.94 -26.84 -2.46
C PRO A 148 25.20 -27.25 -3.22
N ARG A 149 26.00 -28.15 -2.64
CA ARG A 149 27.08 -28.79 -3.38
C ARG A 149 26.42 -29.41 -4.62
N PRO A 150 26.94 -29.18 -5.84
CA PRO A 150 26.44 -29.87 -7.01
C PRO A 150 26.60 -31.37 -6.75
N ILE A 151 25.48 -32.08 -6.69
CA ILE A 151 25.45 -33.53 -6.67
C ILE A 151 26.03 -33.94 -8.02
N SER A 152 27.31 -34.30 -8.00
CA SER A 152 27.96 -34.91 -9.15
C SER A 152 27.20 -36.20 -9.46
N PRO A 153 26.79 -36.45 -10.71
CA PRO A 153 26.22 -37.74 -11.09
C PRO A 153 27.34 -38.78 -10.99
N GLY A 154 27.43 -39.40 -9.81
CA GLY A 154 28.25 -40.58 -9.57
C GLY A 154 27.73 -41.70 -10.47
N ALA A 155 28.63 -42.23 -11.27
CA ALA A 155 28.40 -43.31 -12.21
C ALA A 155 27.57 -44.45 -11.59
N ALA A 156 26.49 -44.81 -12.27
CA ALA A 156 25.78 -46.05 -12.05
C ALA A 156 26.73 -47.22 -12.32
N SER A 157 27.35 -47.76 -11.27
CA SER A 157 28.06 -49.03 -11.32
C SER A 157 27.03 -50.14 -11.15
N LEU A 158 26.48 -50.57 -12.28
CA LEU A 158 25.87 -51.88 -12.47
C LEU A 158 26.91 -52.94 -12.08
N ARG A 159 26.71 -53.63 -10.95
CA ARG A 159 27.21 -54.99 -10.70
C ARG A 159 26.65 -55.58 -9.40
N ASP A 160 26.12 -56.78 -9.58
CA ASP A 160 26.11 -57.89 -8.62
C ASP A 160 25.04 -57.91 -7.52
N PHE A 161 23.81 -58.22 -7.94
CA PHE A 161 22.96 -59.14 -7.18
C PHE A 161 22.82 -60.44 -7.97
N SER A 162 23.81 -61.33 -7.80
CA SER A 162 23.62 -62.76 -8.02
C SER A 162 23.21 -63.40 -6.70
N THR A 163 22.09 -64.10 -6.79
CA THR A 163 21.47 -65.17 -5.98
C THR A 163 22.46 -66.20 -5.38
N PRO A 164 22.03 -67.15 -4.53
CA PRO A 164 20.67 -67.66 -4.27
C PRO A 164 20.12 -67.52 -2.84
#